data_AF-A0A2S2P785-F1
#
_entry.id   AF-A0A2S2P785-F1
#
_cell.length_a   1.000
_cell.length_b   1.000
_cell.length_c   1.000
_cell.angle_alpha   90.00
_cell.angle_beta   90.00
_cell.angle_gamma   90.00
#
_symmetry.space_group_name_H-M   'P 1'
#
loop_
_entity.id
_entity.type
_entity.pdbx_description
1 polymer ?
#
loop_
_entity_poly.entity_id
_entity_poly.type
_entity_poly.pdbx_seq_one_letter_code
_entity_poly.pdbx_strand_id
1 'polypeptide(L)'
;FDNQNLKYKMSGQEALNQHKLICGAHKPILPEMPKEGDNIEFKAWKKTVRHPFVIYADFEALLVKTEENKGDSTAIIQRHEAMSYGFLVKASDDVPVELLEEYEIPAGPVIYRGSEDRTDVARHFIEAIVEVARKIEELMKTNITIKMTEGEEKTHQECNTCNLCKCSLAG
;
A
#
# COMPACT_ATOMS: atom_id res chain seq x y z
N PHE A 1 20.02 -43.54 -6.36
CA PHE A 1 18.87 -42.67 -6.04
C PHE A 1 18.26 -42.25 -7.36
N ASP A 2 17.37 -43.08 -7.87
CA ASP A 2 16.73 -42.84 -9.16
C ASP A 2 15.87 -41.58 -9.02
N ASN A 3 16.02 -40.65 -9.96
CA ASN A 3 15.38 -39.33 -10.02
C ASN A 3 13.83 -39.38 -10.12
N GLN A 4 13.17 -40.17 -9.27
CA GLN A 4 11.72 -40.37 -9.21
C GLN A 4 10.96 -39.06 -8.95
N ASN A 5 11.60 -38.08 -8.30
CA ASN A 5 11.05 -36.72 -8.11
C ASN A 5 10.93 -35.89 -9.40
N LEU A 6 11.57 -36.31 -10.51
CA LEU A 6 11.48 -35.64 -11.82
C LEU A 6 10.45 -36.30 -12.74
N LYS A 7 9.79 -37.39 -12.33
CA LYS A 7 8.89 -38.18 -13.19
C LYS A 7 7.72 -37.38 -13.77
N TYR A 8 7.30 -36.32 -13.07
CA TYR A 8 6.20 -35.43 -13.49
C TYR A 8 6.64 -33.96 -13.62
N LYS A 9 7.94 -33.68 -13.51
CA LYS A 9 8.49 -32.32 -13.55
C LYS A 9 9.47 -32.24 -14.69
N MET A 10 9.14 -31.46 -15.72
CA MET A 10 10.05 -31.24 -16.82
C MET A 10 11.36 -30.66 -16.28
N SER A 11 12.48 -31.27 -16.66
CA SER A 11 13.83 -30.86 -16.27
C SER A 11 14.77 -30.79 -17.47
N GLY A 12 15.85 -30.03 -17.37
CA GLY A 12 16.84 -29.89 -18.46
C GLY A 12 16.41 -28.94 -19.58
N GLN A 13 16.98 -29.14 -20.76
CA GLN A 13 16.84 -28.21 -21.90
C GLN A 13 15.38 -28.07 -22.36
N GLU A 14 14.60 -29.14 -22.25
CA GLU A 14 13.20 -29.17 -22.69
C GLU A 14 12.28 -28.37 -21.77
N ALA A 15 12.54 -28.42 -20.47
CA ALA A 15 11.88 -27.56 -19.48
C ALA A 15 12.21 -26.08 -19.70
N LEU A 16 13.47 -25.78 -20.01
CA LEU A 16 13.91 -24.42 -20.35
C LEU A 16 13.21 -23.92 -21.62
N ASN A 17 13.06 -24.77 -22.64
CA ASN A 17 12.36 -24.41 -23.87
C ASN A 17 10.87 -24.10 -23.62
N GLN A 18 10.19 -24.89 -22.79
CA GLN A 18 8.80 -24.60 -22.40
C GLN A 18 8.69 -23.34 -21.52
N HIS A 19 9.59 -23.16 -20.55
CA HIS A 19 9.63 -21.96 -19.73
C HIS A 19 9.82 -20.70 -20.58
N LYS A 20 10.65 -20.76 -21.64
CA LYS A 20 10.82 -19.67 -22.61
C LYS A 20 9.56 -19.36 -23.42
N LEU A 21 8.63 -20.29 -23.63
CA LEU A 21 7.34 -19.98 -24.26
C LEU A 21 6.47 -19.08 -23.38
N ILE A 22 6.60 -19.21 -22.05
CA ILE A 22 5.83 -18.44 -21.06
C ILE A 22 6.55 -17.13 -20.72
N CYS A 23 7.85 -17.21 -20.39
CA CYS A 23 8.65 -16.07 -19.92
C CYS A 23 9.45 -15.35 -21.02
N GLY A 24 9.52 -15.87 -22.26
CA GLY A 24 10.35 -15.28 -23.31
C GLY A 24 9.79 -14.00 -23.93
N ALA A 25 8.47 -13.79 -23.88
CA ALA A 25 7.82 -12.55 -24.32
C ALA A 25 7.86 -11.44 -23.25
N HIS A 26 7.95 -11.82 -21.98
CA HIS A 26 8.12 -10.88 -20.89
C HIS A 26 9.60 -10.52 -20.77
N LYS A 27 9.93 -9.23 -20.61
CA LYS A 27 11.31 -8.81 -20.35
C LYS A 27 11.77 -9.55 -19.09
N PRO A 28 12.79 -10.44 -19.17
CA PRO A 28 13.34 -11.03 -17.97
C PRO A 28 13.76 -9.89 -17.06
N ILE A 29 13.25 -9.88 -15.83
CA ILE A 29 13.82 -9.01 -14.80
C ILE A 29 15.16 -9.66 -14.48
N LEU A 30 16.19 -9.37 -15.27
CA LEU A 30 17.54 -9.83 -14.97
C LEU A 30 17.95 -9.06 -13.71
N PRO A 31 18.09 -9.71 -12.55
CA PRO A 31 18.64 -9.04 -11.39
C PRO A 31 20.08 -8.70 -11.75
N GLU A 32 20.37 -7.42 -11.99
CA GLU A 32 21.74 -6.95 -12.18
C GLU A 32 22.43 -7.05 -10.83
N MET A 33 23.22 -8.12 -10.67
CA MET A 33 24.07 -8.28 -9.50
C MET A 33 25.23 -7.29 -9.58
N PRO A 34 25.62 -6.66 -8.47
CA PRO A 34 26.86 -5.89 -8.42
C PRO A 34 28.05 -6.79 -8.81
N LYS A 35 29.10 -6.19 -9.36
CA LYS A 35 30.31 -6.94 -9.68
C LYS A 35 31.00 -7.36 -8.39
N GLU A 36 31.82 -8.40 -8.48
CA GLU A 36 32.64 -8.84 -7.36
C GLU A 36 33.57 -7.69 -6.92
N GLY A 37 33.46 -7.28 -5.65
CA GLY A 37 34.16 -6.12 -5.09
C GLY A 37 33.37 -4.80 -5.09
N ASP A 38 32.18 -4.75 -5.70
CA ASP A 38 31.31 -3.58 -5.61
C ASP A 38 30.64 -3.50 -4.24
N ASN A 39 30.62 -2.29 -3.66
CA ASN A 39 29.85 -1.99 -2.46
C ASN A 39 28.46 -1.50 -2.85
N ILE A 40 27.42 -2.14 -2.29
CA ILE A 40 26.03 -1.69 -2.43
C ILE A 40 25.69 -0.78 -1.25
N GLU A 41 25.08 0.36 -1.55
CA GLU A 41 24.54 1.27 -0.55
C GLU A 41 23.02 1.38 -0.71
N PHE A 42 22.29 1.30 0.41
CA PHE A 42 20.88 1.64 0.42
C PHE A 42 20.72 3.16 0.35
N LYS A 43 20.12 3.69 -0.72
CA LYS A 43 19.92 5.14 -0.89
C LYS A 43 18.52 5.62 -0.54
N ALA A 44 17.57 4.70 -0.39
CA ALA A 44 16.16 5.02 -0.18
C ALA A 44 15.81 5.20 1.30
N TRP A 45 16.71 5.75 2.11
CA TRP A 45 16.50 5.95 3.55
C TRP A 45 15.23 6.74 3.88
N LYS A 46 14.83 7.70 3.05
CA LYS A 46 13.55 8.41 3.22
C LYS A 46 12.32 7.51 3.22
N LYS A 47 12.40 6.31 2.65
CA LYS A 47 11.31 5.31 2.61
C LYS A 47 11.27 4.43 3.86
N THR A 48 12.21 4.57 4.79
CA THR A 48 12.17 3.83 6.07
C THR A 48 11.22 4.46 7.06
N VAL A 49 10.82 5.73 6.84
CA VAL A 49 9.81 6.41 7.64
C VAL A 49 8.46 5.81 7.32
N ARG A 50 7.80 5.27 8.36
CA ARG A 50 6.41 4.80 8.25
C ARG A 50 5.50 6.01 8.11
N HIS A 51 4.47 5.88 7.29
CA HIS A 51 3.44 6.92 7.19
C HIS A 51 2.61 6.93 8.48
N PRO A 52 2.30 8.11 9.04
CA PRO A 52 1.55 8.22 10.29
C PRO A 52 0.11 7.73 10.15
N PHE A 53 -0.43 7.70 8.93
CA PHE A 53 -1.77 7.23 8.63
C PHE A 53 -1.79 6.35 7.38
N VAL A 54 -2.60 5.30 7.41
CA VAL A 54 -2.91 4.43 6.27
C VAL A 54 -4.42 4.18 6.25
N ILE A 55 -5.04 4.30 5.08
CA ILE A 55 -6.46 3.97 4.90
C ILE A 55 -6.55 2.67 4.10
N TYR A 56 -7.15 1.65 4.71
CA TYR A 56 -7.52 0.42 4.03
C TYR A 56 -8.98 0.52 3.60
N ALA A 57 -9.29 0.19 2.36
CA ALA A 57 -10.66 0.25 1.86
C ALA A 57 -10.94 -0.91 0.90
N ASP A 58 -12.20 -1.34 0.89
CA ASP A 58 -12.70 -2.35 -0.05
C ASP A 58 -14.15 -2.06 -0.43
N PHE A 59 -14.57 -2.59 -1.59
CA PHE A 59 -15.92 -2.49 -2.13
C PHE A 59 -16.54 -3.86 -2.30
N GLU A 60 -17.82 -3.95 -2.00
CA GLU A 60 -18.66 -5.07 -2.43
C GLU A 60 -19.48 -4.64 -3.64
N ALA A 61 -19.65 -5.54 -4.61
CA ALA A 61 -20.37 -5.26 -5.85
C ALA A 61 -21.48 -6.28 -6.11
N LEU A 62 -22.57 -5.80 -6.69
CA LEU A 62 -23.60 -6.63 -7.30
C LEU A 62 -23.16 -7.06 -8.70
N LEU A 63 -23.56 -8.28 -9.07
CA LEU A 63 -23.42 -8.80 -10.43
C LEU A 63 -24.73 -8.63 -11.19
N VAL A 64 -24.90 -7.48 -11.82
CA VAL A 64 -26.09 -7.18 -12.61
C VAL A 64 -25.95 -7.84 -13.97
N LYS A 65 -26.85 -8.78 -14.28
CA LYS A 65 -26.88 -9.43 -15.59
C LYS A 65 -27.16 -8.41 -16.68
N THR A 66 -26.44 -8.52 -17.79
CA THR A 66 -26.66 -7.69 -18.98
C THR A 66 -26.51 -8.54 -20.24
N GLU A 67 -27.09 -8.07 -21.33
CA GLU A 67 -27.04 -8.71 -22.66
C GLU A 67 -26.36 -7.76 -23.66
N GLU A 68 -25.36 -7.03 -23.20
CA GLU A 68 -24.63 -6.07 -24.02
C GLU A 68 -23.49 -6.75 -24.77
N ASN A 69 -23.38 -6.45 -26.06
CA ASN A 69 -22.24 -6.87 -26.87
C ASN A 69 -21.14 -5.80 -26.85
N LYS A 70 -19.90 -6.21 -26.61
CA LYS A 70 -18.70 -5.40 -26.74
C LYS A 70 -17.99 -5.76 -28.04
N GLY A 71 -18.45 -5.17 -29.13
CA GLY A 71 -18.00 -5.50 -30.49
C GLY A 71 -18.68 -6.77 -31.04
N ASP A 72 -18.14 -7.33 -32.10
CA ASP A 72 -18.83 -8.37 -32.89
C ASP A 72 -18.73 -9.79 -32.29
N SER A 73 -17.76 -10.02 -31.39
CA SER A 73 -17.42 -11.37 -30.91
C SER A 73 -17.44 -11.53 -29.39
N THR A 74 -17.70 -10.48 -28.63
CA THR A 74 -17.67 -10.51 -27.15
C THR A 74 -19.00 -10.05 -26.58
N ALA A 75 -19.65 -10.90 -25.79
CA ALA A 75 -20.84 -10.54 -25.00
C ALA A 75 -20.45 -10.31 -23.55
N ILE A 76 -20.93 -9.22 -22.95
CA ILE A 76 -20.82 -8.93 -21.52
C ILE A 76 -21.97 -9.65 -20.84
N ILE A 77 -21.66 -10.61 -19.96
CA ILE A 77 -22.67 -11.42 -19.26
C ILE A 77 -23.17 -10.69 -18.00
N GLN A 78 -22.26 -9.99 -17.32
CA GLN A 78 -22.52 -9.30 -16.05
C GLN A 78 -21.71 -8.01 -15.94
N ARG A 79 -22.30 -7.00 -15.30
CA ARG A 79 -21.63 -5.77 -14.87
C ARG A 79 -21.50 -5.76 -13.35
N HIS A 80 -20.35 -5.31 -12.88
CA HIS A 80 -20.13 -5.07 -11.45
C HIS A 80 -20.63 -3.67 -11.11
N GLU A 81 -21.63 -3.60 -10.22
CA GLU A 81 -22.13 -2.33 -9.69
C GLU A 81 -21.79 -2.26 -8.20
N ALA A 82 -21.06 -1.22 -7.80
CA ALA A 82 -20.67 -1.04 -6.40
C ALA A 82 -21.91 -0.91 -5.51
N MET A 83 -22.01 -1.76 -4.49
CA MET A 83 -23.15 -1.85 -3.57
C MET A 83 -22.85 -1.29 -2.20
N SER A 84 -21.65 -1.55 -1.71
CA SER A 84 -21.18 -1.03 -0.41
C SER A 84 -19.68 -0.86 -0.43
N TYR A 85 -19.19 -0.09 0.52
CA TYR A 85 -17.76 -0.03 0.84
C TYR A 85 -17.54 -0.11 2.34
N GLY A 86 -16.34 -0.53 2.71
CA GLY A 86 -15.81 -0.39 4.05
C GLY A 86 -14.43 0.25 3.99
N PHE A 87 -14.12 1.16 4.91
CA PHE A 87 -12.74 1.62 5.10
C PHE A 87 -12.36 1.71 6.57
N LEU A 88 -11.08 1.52 6.84
CA LEU A 88 -10.46 1.62 8.15
C LEU A 88 -9.27 2.58 8.08
N VAL A 89 -9.29 3.59 8.95
CA VAL A 89 -8.15 4.48 9.16
C VAL A 89 -7.26 3.85 10.23
N LYS A 90 -6.00 3.56 9.89
CA LYS A 90 -5.00 3.08 10.84
C LYS A 90 -3.95 4.17 11.05
N ALA A 91 -3.91 4.70 12.27
CA ALA A 91 -2.85 5.60 12.72
C ALA A 91 -1.64 4.81 13.25
N SER A 92 -0.44 5.42 13.18
CA SER A 92 0.76 4.95 13.87
C SER A 92 0.56 5.01 15.38
N ASP A 93 1.28 4.18 16.12
CA ASP A 93 1.25 4.18 17.60
C ASP A 93 1.77 5.49 18.19
N ASP A 94 2.52 6.28 17.41
CA ASP A 94 3.06 7.58 17.79
C ASP A 94 2.02 8.72 17.72
N VAL A 95 0.84 8.47 17.13
CA VAL A 95 -0.24 9.47 17.05
C VAL A 95 -1.09 9.39 18.32
N PRO A 96 -1.17 10.47 19.13
CA PRO A 96 -1.98 10.49 20.35
C PRO A 96 -3.46 10.20 20.07
N VAL A 97 -4.06 9.31 20.87
CA VAL A 97 -5.47 8.93 20.71
C VAL A 97 -6.39 10.12 20.95
N GLU A 98 -6.01 11.01 21.87
CA GLU A 98 -6.77 12.22 22.19
C GLU A 98 -6.91 13.14 20.96
N LEU A 99 -5.88 13.22 20.11
CA LEU A 99 -5.94 13.98 18.86
C LEU A 99 -6.81 13.28 17.81
N LEU A 100 -6.81 11.94 17.76
CA LEU A 100 -7.71 11.22 16.86
C LEU A 100 -9.18 11.49 17.23
N GLU A 101 -9.49 11.56 18.52
CA GLU A 101 -10.82 11.90 19.02
C GLU A 101 -11.18 13.37 18.75
N GLU A 102 -10.26 14.30 19.02
CA GLU A 102 -10.47 15.75 18.81
C GLU A 102 -10.76 16.09 17.35
N TYR A 103 -10.05 15.47 16.41
CA TYR A 103 -10.23 15.67 14.96
C TYR A 103 -11.30 14.74 14.36
N GLU A 104 -12.03 14.00 15.19
CA GLU A 104 -13.10 13.08 14.78
C GLU A 104 -12.64 12.06 13.72
N ILE A 105 -11.40 11.56 13.86
CA ILE A 105 -10.87 10.50 13.02
C ILE A 105 -11.55 9.18 13.42
N PRO A 106 -12.12 8.42 12.47
CA PRO A 106 -12.81 7.17 12.80
C PRO A 106 -11.88 6.16 13.47
N ALA A 107 -12.18 5.79 14.71
CA ALA A 107 -11.44 4.78 15.47
C ALA A 107 -11.73 3.33 15.01
N GLY A 108 -12.82 3.13 14.25
CA GLY A 108 -13.28 1.84 13.77
C GLY A 108 -13.60 1.85 12.26
N PRO A 109 -14.01 0.69 11.71
CA PRO A 109 -14.36 0.59 10.31
C PRO A 109 -15.62 1.41 10.00
N VAL A 110 -15.53 2.25 8.98
CA VAL A 110 -16.65 2.99 8.40
C VAL A 110 -17.23 2.14 7.29
N ILE A 111 -18.50 1.75 7.43
CA ILE A 111 -19.20 0.90 6.46
C ILE A 111 -20.39 1.69 5.91
N TYR A 112 -20.52 1.69 4.58
CA TYR A 112 -21.65 2.29 3.90
C TYR A 112 -22.23 1.30 2.89
N ARG A 113 -23.56 1.19 2.87
CA ARG A 113 -24.30 0.40 1.89
C ARG A 113 -25.27 1.30 1.16
N GLY A 114 -25.23 1.25 -0.17
CA GLY A 114 -26.17 1.95 -1.02
C GLY A 114 -27.60 1.50 -0.76
N SER A 115 -28.54 2.40 -1.00
CA SER A 115 -29.98 2.15 -0.96
C SER A 115 -30.61 2.42 -2.33
N GLU A 116 -31.89 2.10 -2.49
CA GLU A 116 -32.63 2.41 -3.73
C GLU A 116 -32.57 3.91 -4.09
N ASP A 117 -32.57 4.79 -3.08
CA ASP A 117 -32.47 6.25 -3.27
C ASP A 117 -31.02 6.78 -3.37
N ARG A 118 -30.01 5.95 -3.09
CA ARG A 118 -28.59 6.34 -3.05
C ARG A 118 -27.71 5.28 -3.70
N THR A 119 -27.78 5.24 -5.02
CA THR A 119 -27.10 4.25 -5.85
C THR A 119 -25.63 4.57 -6.15
N ASP A 120 -25.20 5.83 -6.01
CA ASP A 120 -23.82 6.24 -6.30
C ASP A 120 -22.88 6.02 -5.11
N VAL A 121 -22.65 4.75 -4.80
CA VAL A 121 -21.80 4.28 -3.69
C VAL A 121 -20.35 4.73 -3.88
N ALA A 122 -19.86 4.75 -5.12
CA ALA A 122 -18.50 5.16 -5.43
C ALA A 122 -18.27 6.66 -5.18
N ARG A 123 -19.21 7.53 -5.56
CA ARG A 123 -19.13 8.95 -5.22
C ARG A 123 -19.13 9.17 -3.71
N HIS A 124 -20.03 8.51 -2.98
CA HIS A 124 -20.11 8.63 -1.53
C HIS A 124 -18.82 8.18 -0.84
N PHE A 125 -18.17 7.13 -1.36
CA PHE A 125 -16.86 6.69 -0.89
C PHE A 125 -15.80 7.78 -1.03
N ILE A 126 -15.69 8.40 -2.21
CA ILE A 126 -14.71 9.47 -2.45
C ILE A 126 -14.97 10.66 -1.52
N GLU A 127 -16.23 11.07 -1.35
CA GLU A 127 -16.61 12.14 -0.43
C GLU A 127 -16.17 11.82 1.00
N ALA A 128 -16.44 10.62 1.49
CA ALA A 128 -16.06 10.18 2.83
C ALA A 128 -14.53 10.11 3.03
N ILE A 129 -13.80 9.55 2.07
CA ILE A 129 -12.33 9.47 2.12
C ILE A 129 -11.71 10.87 2.11
N VAL A 130 -12.24 11.77 1.29
CA VAL A 130 -11.73 13.14 1.19
C VAL A 130 -12.01 13.93 2.47
N GLU A 131 -13.18 13.74 3.10
CA GLU A 131 -13.46 14.34 4.41
C GLU A 131 -12.46 13.87 5.47
N VAL A 132 -12.25 12.55 5.58
CA VAL A 132 -11.27 11.96 6.49
C VAL A 132 -9.85 12.46 6.20
N ALA A 133 -9.47 12.54 4.93
CA ALA A 133 -8.15 13.04 4.54
C ALA A 133 -7.91 14.49 4.95
N ARG A 134 -8.94 15.35 4.87
CA ARG A 134 -8.85 16.75 5.37
C ARG A 134 -8.66 16.80 6.87
N LYS A 135 -9.42 16.00 7.64
CA LYS A 135 -9.25 15.90 9.09
C LYS A 135 -7.84 15.43 9.47
N ILE A 136 -7.31 14.42 8.76
CA ILE A 136 -5.92 13.96 8.94
C ILE A 136 -4.93 15.08 8.59
N GLU A 137 -5.14 15.82 7.50
CA GLU A 137 -4.27 16.93 7.10
C GLU A 137 -4.22 18.01 8.17
N GLU A 138 -5.36 18.38 8.75
CA GLU A 138 -5.43 19.36 9.85
C GLU A 138 -4.72 18.86 11.10
N LEU A 139 -4.93 17.61 11.50
CA LEU A 139 -4.22 16.98 12.62
C LEU A 139 -2.70 17.00 12.38
N MET A 140 -2.25 16.67 11.17
CA MET A 140 -0.83 16.65 10.81
C MET A 140 -0.17 18.04 10.84
N LYS A 141 -0.95 19.12 10.78
CA LYS A 141 -0.44 20.50 10.93
C LYS A 141 -0.33 20.93 12.39
N THR A 142 -0.87 20.15 13.33
CA THR A 142 -0.84 20.46 14.76
C THR A 142 0.51 20.12 15.36
N ASN A 143 1.18 21.16 15.89
CA ASN A 143 2.44 20.98 16.58
C ASN A 143 2.17 20.51 18.02
N ILE A 144 2.58 19.29 18.31
CA ILE A 144 2.65 18.77 19.68
C ILE A 144 4.00 19.11 20.30
N THR A 145 4.00 19.40 21.59
CA THR A 145 5.24 19.60 22.34
C THR A 145 6.03 18.29 22.35
N ILE A 146 7.29 18.36 21.90
CA ILE A 146 8.21 17.23 21.98
C ILE A 146 8.51 16.97 23.46
N LYS A 147 8.22 15.77 23.94
CA LYS A 147 8.59 15.31 25.28
C LYS A 147 9.87 14.48 25.16
N MET A 148 11.00 15.04 25.60
CA MET A 148 12.28 14.32 25.65
C MET A 148 12.68 14.09 27.10
N THR A 149 13.24 12.91 27.38
CA THR A 149 13.98 12.68 28.62
C THR A 149 15.35 13.35 28.56
N GLU A 150 15.97 13.61 29.71
CA GLU A 150 17.33 14.19 29.78
C GLU A 150 18.35 13.38 28.96
N GLY A 151 18.22 12.05 28.96
CA GLY A 151 19.08 11.14 28.19
C GLY A 151 18.88 11.24 26.67
N GLU A 152 17.63 11.35 26.21
CA GLU A 152 17.30 11.54 24.79
C GLU A 152 17.74 12.91 24.30
N GLU A 153 17.56 13.96 25.11
CA GLU A 153 18.01 15.30 24.77
C GLU A 153 19.52 15.34 24.61
N LYS A 154 20.27 14.76 25.57
CA LYS A 154 21.72 14.65 25.46
C LYS A 154 22.14 13.89 24.19
N THR A 155 21.51 12.75 23.93
CA THR A 155 21.78 11.94 22.73
C THR A 155 21.51 12.73 21.45
N HIS A 156 20.45 13.53 21.42
CA HIS A 156 20.11 14.39 20.29
C HIS A 156 21.13 15.51 20.09
N GLN A 157 21.55 16.19 21.16
CA GLN A 157 22.54 17.27 21.11
C GLN A 157 23.93 16.77 20.68
N GLU A 158 24.31 15.57 21.09
CA GLU A 158 25.59 14.94 20.70
C GLU A 158 25.53 14.30 19.29
N CYS A 159 24.36 14.25 18.65
CA CYS A 159 24.16 13.59 17.38
C CYS A 159 24.70 14.42 16.21
N ASN A 160 25.86 14.02 15.69
CA ASN A 160 26.49 14.67 14.54
C ASN A 160 26.10 14.04 13.18
N THR A 161 25.11 13.16 13.14
CA THR A 161 24.75 12.41 11.93
C THR A 161 23.25 12.26 11.82
N CYS A 162 22.68 12.57 10.65
CA CYS A 162 21.25 12.48 10.43
C CYS A 162 20.76 11.03 10.53
N ASN A 163 19.78 10.75 11.39
CA ASN A 163 19.21 9.41 11.54
C ASN A 163 18.55 8.88 10.26
N LEU A 164 18.07 9.79 9.40
CA LEU A 164 17.43 9.48 8.12
C LEU A 164 18.49 9.26 7.03
N CYS A 165 19.20 10.31 6.60
CA CYS A 165 20.10 10.20 5.44
C CYS A 165 21.52 9.74 5.76
N LYS A 166 21.87 9.55 7.04
CA LYS A 166 23.21 9.17 7.52
C LYS A 166 24.35 10.13 7.13
N CYS A 167 24.01 11.34 6.66
CA CYS A 167 24.98 12.41 6.41
C CYS A 167 25.39 13.12 7.71
N SER A 168 26.60 13.69 7.73
CA SER A 168 27.06 14.58 8.81
C SER A 168 26.13 15.78 8.96
N LEU A 169 25.78 16.12 10.19
CA LEU A 169 25.05 17.34 10.56
C LEU A 169 25.98 18.51 10.86
N ALA A 170 27.27 18.23 11.10
CA ALA A 170 28.30 19.26 11.18
C ALA A 170 28.60 19.76 9.77
N GLY A 171 28.19 21.01 9.49
CA GLY A 171 28.65 21.84 8.38
C GLY A 171 29.65 22.86 8.89
#